data_AF-A0AAU9JTA6-F1
#
_entry.id   AF-A0AAU9JTA6-F1
#
_cell.length_a   1.000
_cell.length_b   1.000
_cell.length_c   1.000
_cell.angle_alpha   90.00
_cell.angle_beta   90.00
_cell.angle_gamma   90.00
#
_symmetry.space_group_name_H-M   'P 1'
#
loop_
_entity.id
_entity.type
_entity.pdbx_description
1 polymer ?
#
loop_
_entity_poly.entity_id
_entity_poly.type
_entity_poly.pdbx_seq_one_letter_code
_entity_poly.pdbx_strand_id
1 'polypeptide(L)'
;MNWYSTIWYWWSWYSLFPFVFITLYRLRNQESSFGLKEKALKTFTLDKIFRFLLIPMIAYYILDSIYIIMQYYRMDGCNLSFLSHHLVTLSGVPACYKLPYYPWFLMAPITWHALLIAWPYETWLNYPYLAIISLMAYGLMQKPWKDLPAYQSVFKVGYWLVPTLVGLWFWDCKNDLANVL
;
A
#
# COMPACT_ATOMS: atom_id res chain seq x y z
N MET A 1 -3.34 -11.66 19.84
CA MET A 1 -2.40 -11.41 18.73
C MET A 1 -1.15 -12.24 18.93
N ASN A 2 -0.65 -12.90 17.89
CA ASN A 2 0.65 -13.57 17.92
C ASN A 2 1.80 -12.53 17.94
N TRP A 3 3.02 -12.95 18.29
CA TRP A 3 4.15 -12.04 18.50
C TRP A 3 4.50 -11.20 17.27
N TYR A 4 4.40 -11.77 16.06
CA TYR A 4 4.72 -11.04 14.83
C TYR A 4 3.64 -10.01 14.47
N SER A 5 2.36 -10.29 14.74
CA SER A 5 1.27 -9.31 14.60
C SER A 5 1.46 -8.13 15.55
N THR A 6 1.96 -8.37 16.77
CA THR A 6 2.28 -7.30 17.72
C THR A 6 3.42 -6.42 17.20
N ILE A 7 4.49 -7.02 16.66
CA ILE A 7 5.59 -6.26 16.04
C ILE A 7 5.06 -5.40 14.90
N TRP A 8 4.20 -5.97 14.06
CA TRP A 8 3.63 -5.26 12.93
C TRP A 8 2.74 -4.09 13.34
N TYR A 9 1.88 -4.29 14.32
CA TYR A 9 1.04 -3.23 14.89
C TYR A 9 1.89 -2.05 15.37
N TRP A 10 2.95 -2.32 16.15
CA TRP A 10 3.85 -1.26 16.61
C TRP A 10 4.62 -0.62 15.46
N TRP A 11 5.09 -1.41 14.50
CA TRP A 11 5.74 -0.88 13.30
C TRP A 11 4.81 0.06 12.52
N SER A 12 3.53 -0.28 12.35
CA SER A 12 2.56 0.60 11.70
C SER A 12 2.40 1.91 12.46
N TRP A 13 2.35 1.89 13.79
CA TRP A 13 2.36 3.11 14.59
C TRP A 13 3.62 3.96 14.40
N TYR A 14 4.81 3.33 14.46
CA TYR A 14 6.08 4.03 14.28
C TYR A 14 6.27 4.59 12.87
N SER A 15 5.83 3.85 11.85
CA SER A 15 5.96 4.23 10.45
C SER A 15 4.85 5.17 9.96
N LEU A 16 3.70 5.23 10.64
CA LEU A 16 2.60 6.11 10.27
C LEU A 16 3.03 7.58 10.26
N PHE A 17 3.68 8.05 11.33
CA PHE A 17 4.12 9.45 11.41
C PHE A 17 5.05 9.87 10.26
N PRO A 18 6.16 9.15 9.97
CA PRO A 18 7.00 9.50 8.83
C PRO A 18 6.25 9.34 7.50
N PHE A 19 5.36 8.34 7.33
CA PHE A 19 4.56 8.23 6.10
C PHE A 19 3.64 9.44 5.90
N VAL A 20 2.93 9.87 6.94
CA VAL A 20 2.06 11.06 6.89
C VAL A 20 2.89 12.29 6.55
N PHE A 21 4.02 12.50 7.23
CA PHE A 21 4.89 13.64 6.97
C PHE A 21 5.42 13.64 5.53
N ILE A 22 5.94 12.51 5.05
CA ILE A 22 6.49 12.34 3.70
C ILE A 22 5.40 12.61 2.65
N THR A 23 4.21 12.02 2.81
CA THR A 23 3.09 12.17 1.87
C THR A 23 2.59 13.61 1.81
N LEU A 24 2.41 14.28 2.96
CA LEU A 24 1.96 15.67 3.01
C LEU A 24 3.03 16.63 2.48
N TYR A 25 4.31 16.39 2.80
CA TYR A 25 5.40 17.17 2.24
C TYR A 25 5.43 17.04 0.72
N ARG A 26 5.27 15.82 0.19
CA ARG A 26 5.26 15.55 -1.25
C ARG A 26 4.03 16.14 -1.95
N LEU A 27 2.88 16.17 -1.28
CA LEU A 27 1.66 16.82 -1.78
C LEU A 27 1.87 18.33 -1.96
N ARG A 28 2.51 19.00 -0.99
CA ARG A 28 2.76 20.45 -1.04
C ARG A 28 3.93 20.84 -1.95
N ASN A 29 4.95 19.98 -2.05
CA ASN A 29 6.19 20.26 -2.78
C ASN A 29 6.35 19.33 -3.98
N GLN A 30 5.25 19.05 -4.69
CA GLN A 30 5.30 18.22 -5.88
C GLN A 30 6.10 18.95 -6.97
N GLU A 31 7.03 18.26 -7.64
CA GLU A 31 7.65 18.83 -8.83
C GLU A 31 6.55 19.05 -9.88
N SER A 32 6.52 20.25 -10.48
CA SER A 32 5.50 20.55 -11.48
C SER A 32 5.54 19.49 -12.58
N SER A 33 4.38 18.98 -12.97
CA SER A 33 4.24 17.97 -14.04
C SER A 33 4.89 18.43 -15.35
N PHE A 34 5.06 19.74 -15.54
CA PHE A 34 5.78 20.36 -16.65
C PHE A 34 7.31 20.16 -16.57
N GLY A 35 7.92 20.26 -15.38
CA GLY A 35 9.37 20.06 -15.19
C GLY A 35 9.82 18.60 -15.35
N LEU A 36 8.90 17.65 -15.19
CA LEU A 36 9.14 16.21 -15.30
C LEU A 36 9.18 15.67 -16.73
N LYS A 37 8.65 16.42 -17.72
CA LYS A 37 8.71 16.01 -19.14
C LYS A 37 10.08 16.23 -19.76
N GLU A 38 10.80 17.25 -19.30
CA GLU A 38 12.08 17.66 -19.90
C GLU A 38 13.30 17.12 -19.16
N LYS A 39 13.13 16.62 -17.94
CA LYS A 39 14.23 16.13 -17.09
C LYS A 39 13.94 14.70 -16.67
N ALA A 40 14.95 13.84 -16.78
CA ALA A 40 14.90 12.49 -16.21
C ALA A 40 14.47 12.58 -14.73
N LEU A 41 13.50 11.74 -14.33
CA LEU A 41 13.00 11.70 -12.96
C LEU A 41 14.16 11.50 -11.99
N LYS A 42 14.32 12.45 -11.06
CA LYS A 42 15.37 12.39 -10.04
C LYS A 42 14.87 11.65 -8.82
N THR A 43 15.75 10.85 -8.22
CA THR A 43 15.51 10.23 -6.92
C THR A 43 15.96 11.16 -5.79
N PHE A 44 15.03 11.54 -4.93
CA PHE A 44 15.30 12.38 -3.77
C PHE A 44 15.63 11.52 -2.54
N THR A 45 16.28 12.12 -1.54
CA THR A 45 16.51 11.47 -0.23
C THR A 45 15.20 10.98 0.38
N LEU A 46 14.11 11.74 0.20
CA LEU A 46 12.78 11.37 0.66
C LEU A 46 12.28 10.05 0.05
N ASP A 47 12.56 9.80 -1.23
CA ASP A 47 12.18 8.57 -1.92
C ASP A 47 12.96 7.36 -1.37
N LYS A 48 14.23 7.58 -0.99
CA LYS A 48 15.06 6.54 -0.35
C LYS A 48 14.54 6.19 1.06
N ILE A 49 14.17 7.20 1.85
CA ILE A 49 13.57 6.99 3.18
C ILE A 49 12.24 6.25 3.04
N PHE A 50 11.36 6.72 2.15
CA PHE A 50 10.09 6.07 1.89
C PHE A 50 10.27 4.60 1.51
N ARG A 51 11.17 4.31 0.56
CA ARG A 51 11.49 2.94 0.14
C ARG A 51 12.04 2.07 1.28
N PHE A 52 12.86 2.64 2.17
CA PHE A 52 13.35 1.92 3.35
C PHE A 52 12.21 1.54 4.30
N LEU A 53 11.27 2.46 4.53
CA LEU A 53 10.09 2.20 5.38
C LEU A 53 9.15 1.12 4.83
N LEU A 54 9.18 0.84 3.52
CA LEU A 54 8.40 -0.25 2.91
C LEU A 54 8.95 -1.65 3.22
N ILE A 55 10.24 -1.78 3.58
CA ILE A 55 10.89 -3.09 3.73
C ILE A 55 10.19 -3.96 4.79
N PRO A 56 9.91 -3.47 6.01
CA PRO A 56 9.21 -4.30 6.99
C PRO A 56 7.78 -4.64 6.57
N MET A 57 7.13 -3.81 5.74
CA MET A 57 5.82 -4.11 5.18
C MET A 57 5.85 -5.34 4.28
N ILE A 58 6.86 -5.44 3.42
CA ILE A 58 7.03 -6.59 2.52
C ILE A 58 7.29 -7.86 3.32
N ALA A 59 8.19 -7.79 4.30
CA ALA A 59 8.49 -8.93 5.16
C ALA A 59 7.23 -9.41 5.88
N TYR A 60 6.41 -8.50 6.39
CA TYR A 60 5.15 -8.83 7.03
C TYR A 60 4.15 -9.49 6.07
N TYR A 61 3.94 -8.94 4.88
CA TYR A 61 3.03 -9.52 3.88
C TYR A 61 3.42 -10.95 3.52
N ILE A 62 4.72 -11.24 3.43
CA ILE A 62 5.23 -12.60 3.17
C ILE A 62 4.92 -13.52 4.36
N LEU A 63 5.32 -13.13 5.57
CA LEU A 63 5.11 -13.93 6.78
C LEU A 63 3.63 -14.23 7.00
N ASP A 64 2.78 -13.24 6.76
CA ASP A 64 1.37 -13.37 6.99
C ASP A 64 0.66 -14.20 5.92
N SER A 65 1.06 -14.07 4.66
CA SER A 65 0.62 -14.98 3.61
C SER A 65 0.98 -16.44 3.92
N ILE A 66 2.21 -16.68 4.42
CA ILE A 66 2.64 -18.02 4.86
C ILE A 66 1.75 -18.51 6.00
N TYR A 67 1.47 -17.67 7.01
CA TYR A 67 0.65 -18.04 8.15
C TYR A 67 -0.79 -18.41 7.74
N ILE A 68 -1.43 -17.60 6.89
CA ILE A 68 -2.76 -17.89 6.36
C ILE A 68 -2.77 -19.21 5.58
N ILE A 69 -1.76 -19.46 4.74
CA ILE A 69 -1.62 -20.72 3.98
C ILE A 69 -1.42 -21.92 4.91
N MET A 70 -0.62 -21.80 5.96
CA MET A 70 -0.41 -22.87 6.95
C MET A 70 -1.71 -23.23 7.69
N GLN A 71 -2.67 -22.31 7.73
CA GLN A 71 -4.01 -22.53 8.28
C GLN A 71 -5.07 -22.77 7.21
N TYR A 72 -4.73 -23.34 6.05
CA TYR A 72 -5.67 -23.55 4.94
C TYR A 72 -6.99 -24.27 5.32
N TYR A 73 -6.98 -25.09 6.38
CA TYR A 73 -8.16 -25.77 6.89
C TYR A 73 -9.17 -24.84 7.58
N ARG A 74 -8.78 -23.58 7.86
CA ARG A 74 -9.61 -22.48 8.38
C ARG A 74 -9.83 -21.37 7.33
N MET A 75 -9.69 -21.67 6.05
CA MET A 75 -9.83 -20.66 4.99
C MET A 75 -11.28 -20.25 4.81
N ASP A 76 -11.66 -19.09 5.35
CA ASP A 76 -12.93 -18.42 5.09
C ASP A 76 -12.78 -17.32 4.03
N GLY A 77 -13.86 -16.59 3.76
CA GLY A 77 -13.88 -15.50 2.79
C GLY A 77 -12.91 -14.36 3.13
N CYS A 78 -12.71 -14.08 4.42
CA CYS A 78 -11.79 -13.05 4.88
C CYS A 78 -10.33 -13.46 4.69
N ASN A 79 -9.98 -14.68 5.10
CA ASN A 79 -8.63 -15.22 4.98
C ASN A 79 -8.21 -15.31 3.51
N LEU A 80 -9.12 -15.73 2.63
CA LEU A 80 -8.87 -15.77 1.19
C LEU A 80 -8.71 -14.36 0.60
N SER A 81 -9.51 -13.40 1.05
CA SER A 81 -9.44 -12.00 0.59
C SER A 81 -8.14 -11.34 1.05
N PHE A 82 -7.71 -11.55 2.30
CA PHE A 82 -6.42 -11.10 2.82
C PHE A 82 -5.25 -11.71 2.06
N LEU A 83 -5.26 -13.03 1.86
CA LEU A 83 -4.21 -13.70 1.10
C LEU A 83 -4.13 -13.16 -0.33
N SER A 84 -5.27 -13.00 -1.01
CA SER A 84 -5.31 -12.44 -2.36
C SER A 84 -4.78 -11.00 -2.40
N HIS A 85 -5.18 -10.17 -1.43
CA HIS A 85 -4.67 -8.81 -1.27
C HIS A 85 -3.14 -8.78 -1.08
N HIS A 86 -2.60 -9.65 -0.23
CA HIS A 86 -1.16 -9.75 0.01
C HIS A 86 -0.41 -10.20 -1.24
N LEU A 87 -0.88 -11.25 -1.92
CA LEU A 87 -0.24 -11.76 -3.13
C LEU A 87 -0.21 -10.73 -4.25
N VAL A 88 -1.33 -10.03 -4.49
CA VAL A 88 -1.37 -8.95 -5.50
C VAL A 88 -0.42 -7.81 -5.11
N THR A 89 -0.44 -7.38 -3.84
CA THR A 89 0.47 -6.32 -3.36
C THR A 89 1.94 -6.71 -3.52
N LEU A 90 2.30 -7.93 -3.13
CA LEU A 90 3.65 -8.49 -3.26
C LEU A 90 4.10 -8.56 -4.72
N SER A 91 3.19 -8.89 -5.65
CA SER A 91 3.51 -8.88 -7.10
C SER A 91 3.87 -7.48 -7.63
N GLY A 92 3.37 -6.43 -6.98
CA GLY A 92 3.66 -5.02 -7.32
C GLY A 92 4.95 -4.48 -6.74
N VAL A 93 5.51 -5.12 -5.71
CA VAL A 93 6.72 -4.68 -5.01
C VAL A 93 7.89 -4.41 -5.96
N PRO A 94 8.23 -5.30 -6.92
CA PRO A 94 9.33 -5.04 -7.85
C PRO A 94 9.12 -3.80 -8.72
N ALA A 95 7.89 -3.53 -9.15
CA ALA A 95 7.56 -2.34 -9.93
C ALA A 95 7.67 -1.07 -9.07
N CYS A 96 7.13 -1.11 -7.85
CA CYS A 96 7.21 -0.01 -6.89
C CYS A 96 8.65 0.32 -6.49
N TYR A 97 9.53 -0.66 -6.27
CA TYR A 97 10.92 -0.43 -5.84
C TYR A 97 11.81 0.16 -6.94
N LYS A 98 11.45 -0.05 -8.21
CA LYS A 98 12.18 0.50 -9.36
C LYS A 98 11.80 1.94 -9.68
N LEU A 99 10.80 2.51 -9.00
CA LEU A 99 10.38 3.88 -9.27
C LEU A 99 11.47 4.87 -8.87
N PRO A 100 11.89 5.77 -9.78
CA PRO A 100 12.88 6.79 -9.44
C PRO A 100 12.30 7.87 -8.53
N TYR A 101 10.98 8.04 -8.49
CA TYR A 101 10.27 9.08 -7.74
C TYR A 101 8.93 8.53 -7.24
N TYR A 102 8.52 8.88 -6.02
CA TYR A 102 7.20 8.51 -5.50
C TYR A 102 6.31 9.76 -5.42
N PRO A 103 5.32 9.93 -6.31
CA PRO A 103 4.35 11.03 -6.18
C PRO A 103 3.45 10.82 -4.96
N TRP A 104 2.91 11.90 -4.40
CA TRP A 104 2.11 11.83 -3.17
C TRP A 104 0.89 10.90 -3.31
N PHE A 105 0.25 10.87 -4.47
CA PHE A 105 -0.92 10.02 -4.70
C PHE A 105 -0.58 8.53 -4.70
N LEU A 106 0.70 8.17 -4.92
CA LEU A 106 1.20 6.80 -4.77
C LEU A 106 1.61 6.49 -3.32
N MET A 107 2.11 7.49 -2.59
CA MET A 107 2.44 7.36 -1.18
C MET A 107 1.20 7.32 -0.26
N ALA A 108 0.11 7.98 -0.68
CA ALA A 108 -1.11 8.12 0.10
C ALA A 108 -1.79 6.78 0.44
N PRO A 109 -1.99 5.83 -0.50
CA PRO A 109 -2.53 4.51 -0.16
C PRO A 109 -1.67 3.77 0.88
N ILE A 110 -0.35 3.85 0.79
CA ILE A 110 0.56 3.18 1.74
C ILE A 110 0.44 3.81 3.13
N THR A 111 0.39 5.14 3.17
CA THR A 111 0.18 5.91 4.41
C THR A 111 -1.15 5.56 5.06
N TRP A 112 -2.22 5.51 4.26
CA TRP A 112 -3.55 5.16 4.73
C TRP A 112 -3.63 3.70 5.15
N HIS A 113 -2.92 2.80 4.48
CA HIS A 113 -2.84 1.40 4.90
C HIS A 113 -2.19 1.25 6.28
N ALA A 114 -1.13 2.01 6.59
CA ALA A 114 -0.57 2.05 7.94
C ALA A 114 -1.58 2.55 8.98
N LEU A 115 -2.45 3.51 8.61
CA LEU A 115 -3.57 3.97 9.44
C LEU A 115 -4.58 2.84 9.69
N LEU A 116 -4.98 2.10 8.67
CA LEU A 116 -5.92 0.98 8.80
C LEU A 116 -5.43 -0.09 9.78
N ILE A 117 -4.12 -0.37 9.79
CA ILE A 117 -3.52 -1.33 10.72
C ILE A 117 -3.40 -0.76 12.13
N ALA A 118 -3.11 0.53 12.28
CA ALA A 118 -3.04 1.18 13.58
C ALA A 118 -4.42 1.25 14.26
N TRP A 119 -5.51 1.30 13.48
CA TRP A 119 -6.90 1.29 13.94
C TRP A 119 -7.73 0.17 13.27
N PRO A 120 -7.49 -1.10 13.60
CA PRO A 120 -8.04 -2.22 12.83
C PRO A 120 -9.55 -2.42 12.96
N TYR A 121 -10.14 -1.86 14.02
CA TYR A 121 -11.57 -1.96 14.33
C TYR A 121 -12.40 -0.81 13.74
N GLU A 122 -11.76 0.24 13.24
CA GLU A 122 -12.42 1.41 12.66
C GLU A 122 -12.74 1.14 11.17
N THR A 123 -13.69 0.24 10.91
CA THR A 123 -14.01 -0.25 9.55
C THR A 123 -14.47 0.86 8.61
N TRP A 124 -14.98 1.98 9.12
CA TRP A 124 -15.33 3.15 8.30
C TRP A 124 -14.10 3.79 7.62
N LEU A 125 -12.88 3.57 8.11
CA LEU A 125 -11.64 4.05 7.47
C LEU A 125 -11.41 3.40 6.08
N ASN A 126 -12.13 2.32 5.76
CA ASN A 126 -12.09 1.68 4.45
C ASN A 126 -12.68 2.56 3.33
N TYR A 127 -13.72 3.36 3.62
CA TYR A 127 -14.33 4.24 2.62
C TYR A 127 -13.38 5.33 2.10
N PRO A 128 -12.72 6.14 2.95
CA PRO A 128 -11.70 7.08 2.49
C PRO A 128 -10.48 6.36 1.87
N TYR A 129 -10.17 5.13 2.31
CA TYR A 129 -9.11 4.34 1.66
C TYR A 129 -9.42 4.06 0.19
N LEU A 130 -10.67 3.67 -0.12
CA LEU A 130 -11.13 3.49 -1.50
C LEU A 130 -10.90 4.75 -2.34
N ALA A 131 -11.33 5.90 -1.81
CA ALA A 131 -11.19 7.18 -2.49
C ALA A 131 -9.72 7.50 -2.80
N ILE A 132 -8.82 7.21 -1.86
CA ILE A 132 -7.37 7.39 -2.02
C ILE A 132 -6.80 6.45 -3.09
N ILE A 133 -7.28 5.21 -3.17
CA ILE A 133 -6.86 4.27 -4.23
C ILE A 133 -7.38 4.72 -5.60
N SER A 134 -8.64 5.17 -5.69
CA SER A 134 -9.19 5.74 -6.91
C SER A 134 -8.39 6.99 -7.35
N LEU A 135 -7.98 7.81 -6.39
CA LEU A 135 -7.14 8.99 -6.64
C LEU A 135 -5.73 8.62 -7.10
N MET A 136 -5.14 7.55 -6.54
CA MET A 136 -3.88 6.98 -7.03
C MET A 136 -4.02 6.54 -8.49
N ALA A 137 -5.07 5.77 -8.81
CA ALA A 137 -5.34 5.29 -10.15
C ALA A 137 -5.52 6.46 -11.13
N TYR A 138 -6.32 7.47 -10.75
CA TYR A 138 -6.48 8.69 -11.52
C TYR A 138 -5.15 9.42 -11.74
N GLY A 139 -4.35 9.59 -10.69
CA GLY A 139 -3.04 10.25 -10.75
C GLY A 139 -2.06 9.54 -11.69
N LEU A 140 -2.01 8.20 -11.66
CA LEU A 140 -1.19 7.38 -12.56
C LEU A 140 -1.63 7.48 -14.03
N MET A 141 -2.91 7.78 -14.29
CA MET A 141 -3.43 8.03 -15.65
C MET A 141 -3.15 9.45 -16.16
N GLN A 142 -2.65 10.36 -15.33
CA GLN A 142 -2.28 11.71 -15.76
C GLN A 142 -0.85 11.77 -16.32
N LYS A 143 -0.59 12.74 -17.20
CA LYS A 143 0.78 13.05 -17.63
C LYS A 143 1.56 13.67 -16.46
N PRO A 144 2.86 13.37 -16.31
CA PRO A 144 3.68 12.52 -17.19
C PRO A 144 3.59 11.01 -16.90
N TRP A 145 2.96 10.61 -15.79
CA TRP A 145 3.01 9.25 -15.24
C TRP A 145 2.51 8.18 -16.20
N LYS A 146 1.40 8.45 -16.91
CA LYS A 146 0.86 7.48 -17.86
C LYS A 146 1.78 7.15 -19.03
N ASP A 147 2.74 8.03 -19.35
CA ASP A 147 3.66 7.83 -20.47
C ASP A 147 4.94 7.10 -20.00
N LEU A 148 5.07 6.79 -18.70
CA LEU A 148 6.25 6.17 -18.11
C LEU A 148 6.03 4.68 -17.81
N PRO A 149 6.78 3.75 -18.43
CA PRO A 149 6.55 2.30 -18.31
C PRO A 149 6.57 1.78 -16.87
N ALA A 150 7.45 2.30 -16.01
CA ALA A 150 7.54 1.86 -14.62
C ALA A 150 6.25 2.15 -13.82
N TYR A 151 5.62 3.30 -14.07
CA TYR A 151 4.38 3.70 -13.41
C TYR A 151 3.16 2.98 -13.99
N GLN A 152 3.19 2.64 -15.28
CA GLN A 152 2.19 1.78 -15.90
C GLN A 152 2.16 0.38 -15.28
N SER A 153 3.33 -0.19 -14.94
CA SER A 153 3.39 -1.46 -14.22
C SER A 153 2.74 -1.36 -12.84
N VAL A 154 2.97 -0.25 -12.11
CA VAL A 154 2.31 0.00 -10.82
C VAL A 154 0.81 0.16 -10.97
N PHE A 155 0.35 0.89 -12.00
CA PHE A 155 -1.08 1.04 -12.30
C PHE A 155 -1.76 -0.30 -12.56
N LYS A 156 -1.14 -1.17 -13.38
CA LYS A 156 -1.69 -2.51 -13.69
C LYS A 156 -1.86 -3.36 -12.43
N VAL A 157 -0.88 -3.36 -11.52
CA VAL A 157 -1.02 -4.08 -10.24
C VAL A 157 -2.06 -3.41 -9.35
N GLY A 158 -2.08 -2.08 -9.29
CA GLY A 158 -3.08 -1.31 -8.56
C GLY A 158 -4.52 -1.63 -9.00
N TYR A 159 -4.74 -1.88 -10.29
CA TYR A 159 -6.04 -2.32 -10.81
C TYR A 159 -6.48 -3.66 -10.21
N TRP A 160 -5.56 -4.61 -10.06
CA TRP A 160 -5.83 -5.91 -9.43
C TRP A 160 -6.02 -5.83 -7.91
N LEU A 161 -5.62 -4.73 -7.25
CA LEU A 161 -5.93 -4.52 -5.83
C LEU A 161 -7.40 -4.20 -5.60
N VAL A 162 -8.10 -3.59 -6.57
CA VAL A 162 -9.52 -3.24 -6.41
C VAL A 162 -10.39 -4.45 -6.07
N PRO A 163 -10.39 -5.56 -6.83
CA PRO A 163 -11.22 -6.72 -6.50
C PRO A 163 -10.85 -7.37 -5.16
N THR A 164 -9.59 -7.33 -4.73
CA THR A 164 -9.19 -7.91 -3.43
C THR A 164 -9.71 -7.08 -2.26
N LEU A 165 -9.73 -5.76 -2.40
CA LEU A 165 -10.31 -4.84 -1.41
C LEU A 165 -11.83 -4.94 -1.35
N VAL A 166 -12.49 -5.09 -2.51
CA VAL A 166 -13.93 -5.37 -2.56
C VAL A 166 -14.24 -6.67 -1.82
N GLY A 167 -13.40 -7.71 -1.95
CA GLY A 167 -13.52 -8.94 -1.16
C GLY A 167 -13.46 -8.69 0.35
N LEU A 168 -12.48 -7.92 0.81
CA LEU A 168 -12.36 -7.57 2.24
C LEU A 168 -13.60 -6.83 2.78
N TRP A 169 -14.22 -5.97 1.98
CA TRP A 169 -15.45 -5.27 2.41
C TRP A 169 -16.69 -6.13 2.29
N PHE A 170 -16.79 -6.95 1.26
CA PHE A 170 -17.94 -7.84 1.07
C PHE A 170 -18.12 -8.79 2.25
N TRP A 171 -17.02 -9.18 2.90
CA TRP A 171 -17.01 -10.04 4.08
C TRP A 171 -16.87 -9.27 5.41
N ASP A 172 -16.95 -7.93 5.40
CA ASP A 172 -16.79 -7.07 6.59
C ASP A 172 -15.53 -7.38 7.42
N CYS A 173 -14.41 -7.68 6.73
CA CYS A 173 -13.18 -8.09 7.38
C CYS A 173 -12.56 -6.92 8.17
N LYS A 174 -12.23 -7.17 9.44
CA LYS A 174 -11.43 -6.27 10.27
C LYS A 174 -10.00 -6.21 9.74
N ASN A 175 -9.33 -5.06 9.87
CA ASN A 175 -7.94 -4.89 9.40
C ASN A 175 -6.88 -5.47 10.37
N ASP A 176 -7.24 -6.55 11.07
CA ASP A 176 -6.34 -7.35 11.88
C ASP A 176 -6.42 -8.82 11.47
N LEU A 177 -5.49 -9.62 11.99
CA LEU A 177 -5.47 -11.07 11.81
C LEU A 177 -6.16 -11.80 12.96
N ALA A 178 -7.05 -11.13 13.70
CA ALA A 178 -7.80 -11.80 14.75
C ALA A 178 -8.70 -12.90 14.18
N ASN A 179 -9.09 -12.81 12.90
CA ASN A 179 -9.90 -13.82 12.22
C ASN A 179 -9.12 -15.13 11.92
N VAL A 180 -7.80 -15.13 12.09
CA VAL A 180 -6.90 -16.27 11.83
C VAL A 180 -6.47 -16.96 13.15
N LEU A 181 -6.97 -16.51 14.31
CA LEU A 181 -6.65 -17.07 15.63
C LEU A 181 -7.88 -17.80 16.20
#